data_AF-A0A529NIE7-F1
#
_entry.id   AF-A0A529NIE7-F1
#
_cell.length_a   1.000
_cell.length_b   1.000
_cell.length_c   1.000
_cell.angle_alpha   90.00
_cell.angle_beta   90.00
_cell.angle_gamma   90.00
#
_symmetry.space_group_name_H-M   'P 1'
#
loop_
_entity.id
_entity.type
_entity.pdbx_description
1 polymer ?
#
loop_
_entity_poly.entity_id
_entity_poly.type
_entity_poly.pdbx_seq_one_letter_code
_entity_poly.pdbx_strand_id
1 'polypeptide(L)'
;MEWHGAEHFWMLPKIETDYAVRLLAQGYICLPLRAGGKHLDLEAMGYDPLHLQTRRKDLKELAFCSIAFQLSQKPPTGGDIERWFRDFAGNVGILG
;
A
#
# COMPACT_ATOMS: atom_id res chain seq x y z
N MET A 1 -21.02 30.32 -16.48
CA MET A 1 -21.54 29.02 -16.02
C MET A 1 -20.31 28.20 -15.67
N GLU A 2 -20.03 28.15 -14.37
CA GLU A 2 -18.83 27.55 -13.79
C GLU A 2 -18.87 26.03 -13.92
N TRP A 3 -17.75 25.45 -14.32
CA TRP A 3 -17.44 24.03 -14.10
C TRP A 3 -16.07 23.97 -13.45
N HIS A 4 -16.07 23.97 -12.12
CA HIS A 4 -14.90 23.57 -11.32
C HIS A 4 -14.71 22.06 -11.52
N GLY A 5 -13.91 21.68 -12.51
CA GLY A 5 -13.38 20.33 -12.62
C GLY A 5 -12.48 20.09 -11.42
N ALA A 6 -12.89 19.20 -10.52
CA ALA A 6 -12.11 18.79 -9.37
C ALA A 6 -10.71 18.37 -9.83
N GLU A 7 -9.72 19.16 -9.43
CA GLU A 7 -8.32 18.88 -9.66
C GLU A 7 -8.00 17.53 -9.01
N HIS A 8 -7.79 16.52 -9.85
CA HIS A 8 -7.27 15.23 -9.40
C HIS A 8 -5.83 15.51 -8.97
N PHE A 9 -5.69 15.87 -7.70
CA PHE A 9 -4.47 16.33 -7.06
C PHE A 9 -3.52 15.13 -7.03
N TRP A 10 -2.70 14.99 -8.07
CA TRP A 10 -1.56 14.06 -8.07
C TRP A 10 -0.60 14.53 -6.99
N MET A 11 -0.80 14.07 -5.75
CA MET A 11 0.22 14.23 -4.72
C MET A 11 1.46 13.52 -5.25
N LEU A 12 2.54 14.28 -5.42
CA LEU A 12 3.79 13.73 -5.93
C LEU A 12 4.24 12.57 -5.02
N PRO A 13 4.88 11.51 -5.54
CA PRO A 13 5.22 10.30 -4.76
C PRO A 13 5.96 10.58 -3.44
N LYS A 14 6.74 11.66 -3.41
CA LYS A 14 7.42 12.14 -2.21
C LYS A 14 6.46 12.62 -1.11
N ILE A 15 5.40 13.33 -1.47
CA ILE A 15 4.36 13.83 -0.55
C ILE A 15 3.58 12.65 0.04
N GLU A 16 3.29 11.64 -0.77
CA GLU A 16 2.58 10.43 -0.34
C GLU A 16 3.43 9.58 0.61
N THR A 17 4.73 9.47 0.32
CA THR A 17 5.69 8.79 1.21
C THR A 17 5.79 9.52 2.57
N ASP A 18 5.96 10.84 2.55
CA ASP A 18 6.01 11.66 3.79
C ASP A 18 4.71 11.51 4.60
N TYR A 19 3.56 11.45 3.92
CA TYR A 19 2.27 11.24 4.56
C TYR A 19 2.13 9.85 5.18
N ALA A 20 2.56 8.80 4.48
CA ALA A 20 2.55 7.44 5.00
C ALA A 20 3.45 7.27 6.24
N VAL A 21 4.62 7.91 6.26
CA VAL A 21 5.53 7.93 7.42
C VAL A 21 4.87 8.63 8.62
N ARG A 22 4.15 9.74 8.40
CA ARG A 22 3.42 10.44 9.47
C ARG A 22 2.29 9.60 10.05
N LEU A 23 1.58 8.84 9.21
CA LEU A 23 0.53 7.92 9.66
C LEU A 23 1.11 6.76 10.49
N LEU A 24 2.30 6.26 10.14
CA LEU A 24 3.00 5.27 10.94
C LEU A 24 3.29 5.77 12.37
N ALA A 25 3.71 7.03 12.52
CA ALA A 25 3.92 7.64 13.83
C ALA A 25 2.63 7.76 14.68
N GLN A 26 1.45 7.68 14.03
CA GLN A 26 0.14 7.65 14.69
C GLN A 26 -0.38 6.23 14.95
N GLY A 27 0.40 5.20 14.59
CA GLY A 27 0.04 3.79 14.78
C GLY A 27 -0.66 3.14 13.58
N TYR A 28 -0.82 3.86 12.46
CA TYR A 28 -1.44 3.31 11.25
C TYR A 28 -0.40 2.71 10.32
N ILE A 29 -0.64 1.50 9.83
CA ILE A 29 0.25 0.87 8.85
C ILE A 29 -0.29 1.14 7.44
N CYS A 30 0.45 1.97 6.70
CA CYS A 30 0.13 2.29 5.30
C CYS A 30 0.70 1.22 4.37
N LEU A 31 -0.11 0.77 3.42
CA LEU A 31 0.23 -0.28 2.46
C LEU A 31 0.03 0.26 1.02
N PRO A 32 1.00 0.10 0.11
CA PRO A 32 0.82 0.49 -1.28
C PRO A 32 -0.21 -0.43 -1.95
N LEU A 33 -1.10 0.15 -2.76
CA LEU A 33 -2.00 -0.58 -3.65
C LEU A 33 -1.56 -0.41 -5.09
N ARG A 34 -1.82 -1.42 -5.92
CA ARG A 34 -1.57 -1.35 -7.37
C ARG A 34 -2.42 -0.26 -8.03
N ALA A 35 -1.85 0.42 -9.03
CA ALA A 35 -2.55 1.43 -9.82
C ALA A 35 -3.89 0.92 -10.38
N GLY A 36 -4.96 1.72 -10.19
CA GLY A 36 -6.32 1.37 -10.61
C GLY A 36 -6.95 0.17 -9.87
N GLY A 37 -6.31 -0.33 -8.81
CA GLY A 37 -6.72 -1.54 -8.10
C GLY A 37 -6.97 -1.33 -6.61
N LYS A 38 -7.65 -2.31 -6.02
CA LYS A 38 -7.85 -2.46 -4.57
C LYS A 38 -6.96 -3.57 -3.97
N HIS A 39 -5.82 -3.81 -4.61
CA HIS A 39 -4.95 -4.93 -4.28
C HIS A 39 -3.61 -4.40 -3.82
N LEU A 40 -3.08 -5.01 -2.76
CA LEU A 40 -1.75 -4.70 -2.26
C LEU A 40 -0.73 -4.85 -3.39
N ASP A 41 0.19 -3.91 -3.46
CA ASP A 41 1.39 -4.01 -4.28
C ASP A 41 2.41 -4.88 -3.53
N LEU A 42 2.22 -6.20 -3.66
CA LEU A 42 3.07 -7.18 -2.98
C LEU A 42 4.53 -7.08 -3.42
N GLU A 43 4.78 -6.74 -4.68
CA GLU A 43 6.11 -6.59 -5.25
C GLU A 43 6.84 -5.40 -4.61
N ALA A 44 6.18 -4.25 -4.51
CA ALA A 44 6.72 -3.07 -3.81
C ALA A 44 7.03 -3.37 -2.33
N MET A 45 6.23 -4.24 -1.71
CA MET A 45 6.44 -4.69 -0.33
C MET A 45 7.53 -5.77 -0.18
N GLY A 46 8.04 -6.34 -1.29
CA GLY A 46 9.06 -7.38 -1.31
C GLY A 46 8.52 -8.81 -1.18
N TYR A 47 7.23 -9.04 -1.42
CA TYR A 47 6.58 -10.35 -1.41
C TYR A 47 6.35 -10.88 -2.82
N ASP A 48 6.57 -12.18 -3.04
CA ASP A 48 6.22 -12.84 -4.30
C ASP A 48 4.72 -13.17 -4.35
N PRO A 49 3.96 -12.63 -5.33
CA PRO A 49 2.52 -12.85 -5.45
C PRO A 49 2.19 -14.22 -6.09
N LEU A 50 2.54 -15.33 -5.44
CA LEU A 50 2.31 -16.71 -5.92
C LEU A 50 0.84 -17.01 -6.29
N HIS A 51 -0.12 -16.33 -5.65
CA HIS A 51 -1.55 -16.47 -5.97
C HIS A 51 -1.91 -15.95 -7.37
N LEU A 52 -1.12 -15.01 -7.94
CA LEU A 52 -1.32 -14.54 -9.31
C LEU A 52 -0.91 -15.60 -10.34
N GLN A 53 0.13 -16.39 -10.04
CA GLN A 53 0.60 -17.48 -10.90
C GLN A 53 -0.41 -18.64 -10.93
N THR A 54 -0.96 -18.98 -9.77
CA THR A 54 -1.87 -20.12 -9.60
C THR A 54 -3.34 -19.80 -9.86
N ARG A 55 -3.73 -18.51 -9.91
CA ARG A 55 -5.12 -18.00 -10.06
C ARG A 55 -6.10 -18.57 -9.02
N ARG A 56 -5.58 -19.02 -7.88
CA ARG A 56 -6.35 -19.60 -6.79
C ARG A 56 -6.81 -18.51 -5.82
N LYS A 57 -8.13 -18.40 -5.63
CA LYS A 57 -8.74 -17.36 -4.78
C LYS A 57 -8.40 -17.52 -3.30
N ASP A 58 -8.32 -18.75 -2.82
CA ASP A 58 -7.99 -19.07 -1.43
C ASP A 58 -6.54 -18.67 -1.07
N LEU A 59 -5.61 -18.84 -2.00
CA LEU A 59 -4.22 -18.39 -1.81
C LEU A 59 -4.10 -16.87 -1.70
N LYS A 60 -5.00 -16.12 -2.34
CA LYS A 60 -5.04 -14.65 -2.22
C LYS A 60 -5.49 -14.22 -0.83
N GLU A 61 -6.54 -14.85 -0.30
CA GLU A 61 -7.04 -14.54 1.06
C GLU A 61 -5.99 -14.92 2.11
N LEU A 62 -5.35 -16.08 1.97
CA LEU A 62 -4.25 -16.50 2.84
C LEU A 62 -3.06 -15.54 2.79
N ALA A 63 -2.67 -15.06 1.59
CA ALA A 63 -1.59 -14.08 1.46
C ALA A 63 -1.92 -12.78 2.21
N PHE A 64 -3.15 -12.27 2.08
CA PHE A 64 -3.58 -11.08 2.79
C PHE A 64 -3.57 -11.28 4.31
N CYS A 65 -4.20 -12.36 4.80
CA CYS A 65 -4.23 -12.67 6.23
C CYS A 65 -2.83 -12.87 6.81
N SER A 66 -1.94 -13.54 6.08
CA SER A 66 -0.57 -13.75 6.52
C SER A 66 0.22 -12.44 6.60
N ILE A 67 0.04 -11.52 5.65
CA ILE A 67 0.69 -10.21 5.68
C ILE A 67 0.17 -9.38 6.84
N ALA A 68 -1.15 -9.32 7.02
CA ALA A 68 -1.76 -8.58 8.13
C ALA A 68 -1.27 -9.12 9.49
N PHE A 69 -1.20 -10.44 9.65
CA PHE A 69 -0.68 -11.09 10.84
C PHE A 69 0.81 -10.82 11.06
N GLN A 70 1.63 -10.91 10.01
CA GLN A 70 3.05 -10.61 10.11
C GLN A 70 3.29 -9.16 10.53
N LEU A 71 2.55 -8.21 9.94
CA LEU A 71 2.68 -6.79 10.24
C LEU A 71 2.18 -6.42 11.63
N SER A 72 1.22 -7.16 12.20
CA SER A 72 0.80 -6.97 13.59
C SER A 72 1.85 -7.45 14.60
N GLN A 73 2.61 -8.50 14.26
CA GLN A 73 3.72 -8.98 15.10
C GLN A 73 4.97 -8.14 14.96
N LYS A 74 5.29 -7.70 13.73
CA LYS A 74 6.47 -6.91 13.41
C LYS A 74 6.05 -5.72 12.55
N PRO A 75 5.63 -4.60 13.18
CA PRO A 75 5.27 -3.38 12.48
C PRO A 75 6.43 -2.90 11.58
N PRO A 76 6.12 -2.30 10.43
CA PRO A 76 7.13 -1.76 9.54
C PRO A 76 7.82 -0.55 10.17
N THR A 77 9.07 -0.32 9.77
CA THR A 77 9.80 0.91 10.12
C THR A 77 9.53 2.02 9.11
N GLY A 78 9.90 3.26 9.43
CA GLY A 78 9.84 4.37 8.47
C GLY A 78 10.62 4.07 7.18
N GLY A 79 11.78 3.42 7.27
CA GLY A 79 12.56 3.01 6.10
C GLY A 79 11.91 1.90 5.27
N ASP A 80 11.07 1.06 5.87
CA ASP A 80 10.26 0.10 5.11
C ASP A 80 9.16 0.83 4.33
N ILE A 81 8.48 1.79 4.95
CA ILE A 81 7.48 2.63 4.29
C ILE A 81 8.12 3.41 3.13
N GLU A 82 9.25 4.06 3.35
CA GLU A 82 9.99 4.77 2.29
C GLU A 82 10.37 3.85 1.13
N ARG A 83 10.75 2.60 1.42
CA ARG A 83 11.05 1.60 0.38
C ARG A 83 9.79 1.22 -0.39
N TRP A 84 8.68 0.96 0.29
CA TRP A 84 7.42 0.54 -0.32
C TRP A 84 6.80 1.61 -1.22
N PHE A 85 6.98 2.88 -0.88
CA PHE A 85 6.38 4.01 -1.59
C PHE A 85 7.29 4.72 -2.60
N ARG A 86 8.54 4.26 -2.78
CA ARG A 86 9.56 4.92 -3.63
C ARG A 86 9.09 5.22 -5.06
N ASP A 87 8.50 4.23 -5.72
CA ASP A 87 8.04 4.31 -7.12
C ASP A 87 6.51 4.12 -7.19
N PHE A 88 5.81 4.52 -6.13
CA PHE A 88 4.39 4.31 -5.99
C PHE A 88 3.60 5.20 -6.96
N ALA A 89 2.62 4.58 -7.63
CA ALA A 89 1.73 5.24 -8.60
C ALA A 89 0.26 4.83 -8.38
N GLY A 90 -0.07 4.36 -7.17
CA GLY A 90 -1.35 3.73 -6.86
C GLY A 90 -2.16 4.44 -5.79
N ASN A 91 -2.92 3.67 -5.01
CA ASN A 91 -3.67 4.18 -3.85
C ASN A 91 -3.08 3.64 -2.54
N VAL A 92 -3.40 4.29 -1.41
CA VAL A 92 -2.95 3.85 -0.08
C VAL A 92 -4.02 2.99 0.57
N GLY A 93 -3.65 1.79 1.02
CA GLY A 93 -4.41 1.00 1.97
C GLY A 93 -3.96 1.30 3.40
N ILE A 94 -4.88 1.23 4.36
CA ILE A 94 -4.57 1.42 5.78
C ILE A 94 -4.95 0.14 6.53
N LEU A 95 -3.99 -0.39 7.30
CA LEU A 95 -4.20 -1.44 8.28
C LEU A 95 -4.15 -0.78 9.67
N GLY A 96 -5.23 -0.93 10.44
CA GLY A 96 -5.41 -0.35 11.78
C GLY A 96 -6.15 -1.32 12.71
#